data_AF-A0A165PMB5-F1
#
_entry.id   AF-A0A165PMB5-F1
#
_cell.length_a   1.000
_cell.length_b   1.000
_cell.length_c   1.000
_cell.angle_alpha   90.00
_cell.angle_beta   90.00
_cell.angle_gamma   90.00
#
_symmetry.space_group_name_H-M   'P 1'
#
loop_
_entity.id
_entity.type
_entity.pdbx_description
1 polymer ?
#
loop_
_entity_poly.entity_id
_entity_poly.type
_entity_poly.pdbx_seq_one_letter_code
_entity_poly.pdbx_strand_id
1 'polypeptide(L)'
;MAAIASSSQCLYTSLSSAPMASSSFYSVAAHGPATAQLKRFAFAQVQGKVCLVQVSHAYQGSMASALVPSDVHIFRHEFITQFRFSHSAALHPADIHIIEPIDEEHTLYEEEKGIVFLARELMARLQKLTVDSQRAFRRPRVAGQISRSH
;
A
#
# COMPACT_ATOMS: atom_id res chain seq x y z
N MET A 1 58.57 10.03 -11.30
CA MET A 1 59.33 10.21 -10.03
C MET A 1 58.63 11.28 -9.20
N ALA A 2 58.84 11.26 -7.87
CA ALA A 2 58.30 12.17 -6.86
C ALA A 2 56.78 12.08 -6.59
N ALA A 3 56.47 11.76 -5.33
CA ALA A 3 55.19 11.97 -4.67
C ALA A 3 55.41 12.96 -3.52
N ILE A 4 54.36 13.64 -3.05
CA ILE A 4 54.30 14.23 -1.71
C ILE A 4 52.88 14.13 -1.14
N ALA A 5 52.79 13.81 0.14
CA ALA A 5 51.57 13.81 0.93
C ALA A 5 51.55 15.04 1.85
N SER A 6 50.39 15.36 2.44
CA SER A 6 50.35 16.17 3.67
C SER A 6 49.14 15.79 4.53
N SER A 7 49.38 15.70 5.84
CA SER A 7 48.48 15.12 6.84
C SER A 7 47.76 16.17 7.70
N SER A 8 46.87 15.66 8.56
CA SER A 8 46.54 16.11 9.94
C SER A 8 45.16 16.77 10.11
N GLN A 9 44.51 16.74 11.28
CA GLN A 9 44.87 16.18 12.60
C GLN A 9 43.79 15.19 13.12
N CYS A 10 44.11 14.42 14.17
CA CYS A 10 43.12 13.81 15.07
C CYS A 10 43.02 14.66 16.35
N LEU A 11 41.84 14.75 16.98
CA LEU A 11 41.73 15.16 18.38
C LEU A 11 40.97 14.12 19.20
N TYR A 12 41.59 13.78 20.31
CA TYR A 12 41.19 12.83 21.33
C TYR A 12 40.67 13.60 22.55
N THR A 13 39.60 13.13 23.19
CA THR A 13 39.42 13.29 24.63
C THR A 13 38.60 12.12 25.16
N SER A 14 38.95 11.60 26.32
CA SER A 14 38.36 10.40 26.91
C SER A 14 38.20 10.53 28.43
N LEU A 15 37.52 9.56 29.04
CA LEU A 15 37.22 9.36 30.48
C LEU A 15 35.99 10.16 30.96
N SER A 16 34.85 9.58 31.35
CA SER A 16 34.50 8.39 32.18
C SER A 16 34.27 8.73 33.65
N SER A 17 33.04 8.54 34.13
CA SER A 17 32.72 8.34 35.55
C SER A 17 31.36 7.67 35.73
N ALA A 18 31.33 6.67 36.61
CA ALA A 18 30.16 5.94 37.15
C ALA A 18 30.63 5.24 38.45
N PRO A 19 29.77 4.63 39.28
CA PRO A 19 28.30 4.66 39.36
C PRO A 19 27.79 5.05 40.77
N MET A 20 26.47 5.01 41.03
CA MET A 20 25.85 4.33 42.19
C MET A 20 24.31 4.35 42.06
N ALA A 21 23.64 3.38 42.68
CA ALA A 21 22.24 3.04 42.43
C ALA A 21 21.25 3.65 43.44
N SER A 22 19.96 3.73 43.05
CA SER A 22 18.83 3.67 43.99
C SER A 22 17.57 3.11 43.32
N SER A 23 17.07 2.04 43.93
CA SER A 23 15.75 1.38 43.84
C SER A 23 14.67 1.89 42.86
N SER A 24 14.32 0.99 41.93
CA SER A 24 12.96 0.53 41.62
C SER A 24 11.76 1.34 42.15
N PHE A 25 11.00 1.94 41.21
CA PHE A 25 9.53 1.80 41.12
C PHE A 25 9.07 2.11 39.67
N TYR A 26 9.64 1.42 38.68
CA TYR A 26 8.99 1.37 37.36
C TYR A 26 7.78 0.44 37.47
N SER A 27 6.60 1.05 37.69
CA SER A 27 5.33 0.37 37.48
C SER A 27 5.34 -0.33 36.13
N VAL A 28 4.91 -1.60 36.12
CA VAL A 28 4.53 -2.31 34.89
C VAL A 28 3.22 -1.69 34.39
N ALA A 29 3.32 -0.47 33.88
CA ALA A 29 2.33 0.11 32.98
C ALA A 29 2.49 -0.64 31.66
N ALA A 30 1.78 -1.76 31.56
CA ALA A 30 1.75 -2.60 30.38
C ALA A 30 1.47 -1.72 29.16
N HIS A 31 2.52 -1.48 28.37
CA HIS A 31 2.37 -0.99 27.02
C HIS A 31 1.77 -2.16 26.24
N GLY A 32 0.44 -2.25 26.28
CA GLY A 32 -0.30 -3.08 25.33
C GLY A 32 0.17 -2.72 23.93
N PRO A 33 0.29 -3.70 23.01
CA PRO A 33 0.87 -3.44 21.71
C PRO A 33 0.13 -2.28 21.07
N ALA A 34 0.84 -1.17 20.84
CA ALA A 34 0.35 -0.12 19.96
C ALA A 34 0.00 -0.83 18.66
N THR A 35 -1.29 -0.88 18.33
CA THR A 35 -1.77 -1.63 17.17
C THR A 35 -1.26 -0.91 15.94
N ALA A 36 -0.05 -1.27 15.51
CA ALA A 36 0.54 -0.83 14.26
C ALA A 36 -0.52 -1.09 13.21
N GLN A 37 -1.08 -0.02 12.63
CA GLN A 37 -2.21 -0.14 11.73
C GLN A 37 -1.71 -0.83 10.48
N LEU A 38 -1.92 -2.15 10.40
CA LEU A 38 -1.43 -2.98 9.31
C LEU A 38 -2.02 -2.45 8.00
N LYS A 39 -1.15 -1.84 7.20
CA LYS A 39 -1.49 -1.18 5.94
C LYS A 39 -1.70 -2.24 4.89
N ARG A 40 -2.94 -2.71 4.75
CA ARG A 40 -3.28 -3.79 3.83
C ARG A 40 -3.39 -3.26 2.40
N PHE A 41 -2.72 -3.96 1.49
CA PHE A 41 -2.80 -3.71 0.06
C PHE A 41 -3.86 -4.61 -0.59
N ALA A 42 -4.44 -4.15 -1.68
CA ALA A 42 -5.38 -4.92 -2.48
C ALA A 42 -5.36 -4.47 -3.95
N PHE A 43 -5.71 -5.38 -4.85
CA PHE A 43 -6.23 -4.98 -6.16
C PHE A 43 -7.70 -4.63 -6.03
N ALA A 44 -8.03 -3.40 -6.44
CA ALA A 44 -9.39 -2.88 -6.42
C ALA A 44 -9.76 -2.33 -7.79
N GLN A 45 -11.05 -2.39 -8.12
CA GLN A 45 -11.61 -1.59 -9.19
C GLN A 45 -12.05 -0.24 -8.63
N VAL A 46 -11.46 0.84 -9.14
CA VAL A 46 -11.82 2.23 -8.83
C VAL A 46 -12.25 2.90 -10.12
N GLN A 47 -13.48 3.40 -10.16
CA GLN A 47 -14.06 4.06 -11.35
C GLN A 47 -13.87 3.25 -12.66
N GLY A 48 -14.05 1.93 -12.57
CA GLY A 48 -13.91 0.98 -13.68
C GLY A 48 -12.48 0.54 -14.02
N LYS A 49 -11.43 1.15 -13.46
CA LYS A 49 -10.03 0.77 -13.66
C LYS A 49 -9.52 -0.10 -12.51
N VAL A 50 -8.72 -1.12 -12.81
CA VAL A 50 -8.04 -1.91 -11.77
C VAL A 50 -6.75 -1.21 -11.36
N CYS A 51 -6.55 -1.01 -10.06
CA CYS A 51 -5.36 -0.40 -9.48
C CYS A 51 -4.95 -1.10 -8.18
N LEU A 52 -3.72 -0.83 -7.74
CA LEU A 52 -3.25 -1.18 -6.40
C LEU A 52 -3.72 -0.09 -5.44
N VAL A 53 -4.43 -0.49 -4.38
CA VAL A 53 -4.88 0.40 -3.31
C VAL A 53 -4.34 -0.06 -1.96
N GLN A 54 -4.11 0.89 -1.07
CA GLN A 54 -3.92 0.64 0.35
C GLN A 54 -5.19 1.05 1.09
N VAL A 55 -5.71 0.15 1.93
CA VAL A 55 -6.98 0.33 2.63
C VAL A 55 -6.73 0.43 4.13
N SER A 56 -7.31 1.47 4.76
CA SER A 56 -7.27 1.64 6.21
C SER A 56 -8.09 0.57 6.92
N HIS A 57 -7.61 0.08 8.08
CA HIS A 57 -8.20 -1.06 8.80
C HIS A 57 -9.69 -0.91 9.18
N ALA A 58 -10.20 0.33 9.23
CA ALA A 58 -11.62 0.66 9.45
C ALA A 58 -12.60 0.08 8.41
N TYR A 59 -12.11 -0.50 7.31
CA TYR A 59 -12.95 -1.16 6.30
C TYR A 59 -13.47 -2.55 6.74
N GLN A 60 -13.03 -3.11 7.88
CA GLN A 60 -13.56 -4.40 8.37
C GLN A 60 -14.95 -4.28 9.02
N GLY A 61 -15.98 -4.31 8.17
CA GLY A 61 -17.27 -4.95 8.48
C GLY A 61 -18.28 -4.19 9.33
N SER A 62 -18.04 -2.93 9.71
CA SER A 62 -19.08 -2.11 10.35
C SER A 62 -20.07 -1.59 9.30
N MET A 63 -21.38 -1.69 9.57
CA MET A 63 -22.41 -1.13 8.68
C MET A 63 -22.30 0.40 8.51
N ALA A 64 -21.61 1.09 9.44
CA ALA A 64 -21.28 2.51 9.31
C ALA A 64 -20.37 2.79 8.09
N SER A 65 -19.50 1.84 7.71
CA SER A 65 -18.57 2.00 6.58
C SER A 65 -19.25 2.05 5.22
N ALA A 66 -20.56 1.74 5.12
CA ALA A 66 -21.36 1.91 3.91
C ALA A 66 -21.82 3.36 3.68
N LEU A 67 -21.76 4.22 4.71
CA LEU A 67 -22.25 5.61 4.68
C LEU A 67 -21.13 6.65 4.71
N VAL A 68 -19.89 6.23 4.97
CA VAL A 68 -18.72 7.11 5.12
C VAL A 68 -17.77 6.89 3.93
N PRO A 69 -17.32 7.96 3.24
CA PRO A 69 -16.29 7.84 2.22
C PRO A 69 -15.03 7.19 2.78
N SER A 70 -14.50 6.19 2.07
CA SER A 70 -13.28 5.49 2.46
C SER A 70 -12.06 6.23 1.92
N ASP A 71 -11.23 6.76 2.83
CA ASP A 71 -9.91 7.28 2.48
C ASP A 71 -8.97 6.13 2.09
N VAL A 72 -8.60 6.10 0.82
CA VAL A 72 -7.67 5.12 0.24
C VAL A 72 -6.50 5.80 -0.45
N HIS A 73 -5.33 5.17 -0.39
CA HIS A 73 -4.17 5.58 -1.19
C HIS A 73 -4.13 4.75 -2.47
N ILE A 74 -4.05 5.43 -3.62
CA ILE A 74 -4.03 4.80 -4.94
C ILE A 74 -2.61 4.82 -5.48
N PHE A 75 -2.12 3.64 -5.88
CA PHE A 75 -0.78 3.44 -6.42
C PHE A 75 -0.88 3.07 -7.90
N ARG A 76 -0.03 3.70 -8.72
CA ARG A 76 0.03 3.47 -10.16
C ARG A 76 1.23 2.60 -10.49
N HIS A 77 1.04 1.58 -11.32
CA HIS A 77 2.14 0.80 -11.88
C HIS A 77 3.07 1.71 -12.67
N GLU A 78 4.37 1.60 -12.43
CA GLU A 78 5.39 2.40 -13.12
C GLU A 78 6.30 1.52 -13.99
N PHE A 79 6.90 0.48 -13.41
CA PHE A 79 7.72 -0.49 -14.15
C PHE A 79 7.85 -1.82 -13.41
N ILE A 80 7.97 -2.92 -14.15
CA ILE A 80 8.18 -4.29 -13.62
C ILE A 80 7.17 -4.62 -12.51
N THR A 81 7.57 -4.60 -11.24
CA THR A 81 6.77 -4.85 -10.04
C THR A 81 6.58 -3.61 -9.17
N GLN A 82 7.15 -2.47 -9.55
CA GLN A 82 7.10 -1.22 -8.81
C GLN A 82 5.81 -0.44 -9.11
N PHE A 83 5.15 -0.02 -8.04
CA PHE A 83 4.04 0.92 -8.03
C PHE A 83 4.45 2.15 -7.23
N ARG A 84 4.19 3.34 -7.78
CA ARG A 84 4.39 4.60 -7.05
C ARG A 84 3.04 5.16 -6.61
N PHE A 85 3.01 5.71 -5.40
CA PHE A 85 1.89 6.46 -4.87
C PHE A 85 1.49 7.55 -5.87
N SER A 86 0.20 7.63 -6.16
CA SER A 86 -0.34 8.63 -7.07
C SER A 86 -1.08 9.74 -6.32
N HIS A 87 -2.01 9.37 -5.44
CA HIS A 87 -2.83 10.29 -4.65
C HIS A 87 -3.64 9.53 -3.60
N SER A 88 -4.17 10.27 -2.63
CA SER A 88 -5.24 9.81 -1.74
C SER A 88 -6.61 10.19 -2.32
N ALA A 89 -7.62 9.37 -2.12
CA ALA A 89 -8.99 9.66 -2.52
C ALA A 89 -9.99 9.19 -1.45
N ALA A 90 -10.95 10.04 -1.12
CA ALA A 90 -12.14 9.68 -0.35
C ALA A 90 -13.19 9.12 -1.34
N LEU A 91 -13.35 7.80 -1.38
CA LEU A 91 -14.25 7.14 -2.32
C LEU A 91 -15.55 6.70 -1.65
N HIS A 92 -16.69 6.87 -2.33
CA HIS A 92 -17.93 6.24 -1.87
C HIS A 92 -17.79 4.70 -1.98
N PRO A 93 -18.35 3.89 -1.06
CA PRO A 93 -18.22 2.43 -1.11
C PRO A 93 -18.74 1.75 -2.40
N ALA A 94 -19.57 2.45 -3.19
CA ALA A 94 -20.00 1.97 -4.51
C ALA A 94 -18.96 2.19 -5.63
N ASP A 95 -18.00 3.11 -5.44
CA ASP A 95 -16.99 3.47 -6.44
C ASP A 95 -15.68 2.68 -6.31
N ILE A 96 -15.53 1.94 -5.20
CA ILE A 96 -14.40 1.05 -4.90
C ILE A 96 -14.89 -0.38 -4.69
N HIS A 97 -14.42 -1.30 -5.52
CA HIS A 97 -14.68 -2.73 -5.35
C HIS A 97 -13.36 -3.48 -5.15
N ILE A 98 -13.11 -3.95 -3.93
CA ILE A 98 -11.95 -4.82 -3.63
C ILE A 98 -12.12 -6.14 -4.38
N ILE A 99 -11.17 -6.48 -5.23
CA ILE A 99 -11.18 -7.71 -6.04
C ILE A 99 -10.37 -8.80 -5.34
N GLU A 100 -9.17 -8.45 -4.90
CA GLU A 100 -8.20 -9.40 -4.35
C GLU A 100 -7.37 -8.68 -3.27
N PRO A 101 -7.49 -9.03 -1.98
CA PRO A 101 -6.54 -8.57 -0.97
C PRO A 101 -5.16 -9.19 -1.25
N ILE A 102 -4.10 -8.47 -0.89
CA ILE A 102 -2.72 -8.90 -1.09
C ILE A 102 -2.07 -9.11 0.28
N ASP A 103 -1.57 -10.33 0.51
CA ASP A 103 -0.86 -10.68 1.74
C ASP A 103 0.49 -9.95 1.83
N GLU A 104 0.85 -9.55 3.05
CA GLU A 104 2.00 -8.68 3.32
C GLU A 104 3.33 -9.31 2.84
N GLU A 105 3.44 -10.63 2.85
CA GLU A 105 4.60 -11.39 2.35
C GLU A 105 4.88 -11.19 0.84
N HIS A 106 3.87 -10.79 0.07
CA HIS A 106 3.99 -10.50 -1.37
C HIS A 106 4.21 -9.00 -1.65
N THR A 107 4.45 -8.19 -0.61
CA THR A 107 4.62 -6.73 -0.72
C THR A 107 5.87 -6.24 0.01
N LEU A 108 6.56 -5.26 -0.59
CA LEU A 108 7.56 -4.46 0.10
C LEU A 108 7.19 -2.99 -0.07
N TYR A 109 6.77 -2.34 1.03
CA TYR A 109 6.33 -0.95 1.02
C TYR A 109 7.39 -0.03 1.63
N GLU A 110 7.97 0.82 0.80
CA GLU A 110 8.84 1.93 1.19
C GLU A 110 8.00 3.19 1.37
N GLU A 111 7.42 3.35 2.56
CA GLU A 111 6.49 4.45 2.89
C GLU A 111 7.08 5.84 2.64
N GLU A 112 8.32 6.09 3.07
CA GLU A 112 9.02 7.37 2.91
C GLU A 112 9.09 7.83 1.44
N LYS A 113 9.20 6.88 0.50
CA LYS A 113 9.26 7.15 -0.94
C LYS A 113 7.90 7.02 -1.63
N GLY A 114 6.88 6.53 -0.92
CA GLY A 114 5.59 6.16 -1.49
C GLY A 114 5.68 5.05 -2.54
N ILE A 115 6.58 4.08 -2.38
CA ILE A 115 6.81 3.01 -3.38
C ILE A 115 6.39 1.65 -2.80
N VAL A 116 5.59 0.89 -3.56
CA VAL A 116 5.26 -0.51 -3.26
C VAL A 116 5.84 -1.40 -4.35
N PHE A 117 6.62 -2.40 -3.96
CA PHE A 117 6.99 -3.51 -4.83
C PHE A 117 6.07 -4.70 -4.56
N LEU A 118 5.52 -5.29 -5.62
CA LEU A 118 4.74 -6.52 -5.54
C LEU A 118 5.56 -7.75 -5.96
N ALA A 119 5.20 -8.93 -5.47
CA ALA A 119 5.71 -10.18 -6.01
C ALA A 119 5.35 -10.33 -7.51
N ARG A 120 6.20 -11.02 -8.28
CA ARG A 120 6.10 -11.04 -9.76
C ARG A 120 4.80 -11.69 -10.25
N GLU A 121 4.32 -12.70 -9.55
CA GLU A 121 3.08 -13.42 -9.81
C GLU A 121 1.82 -12.55 -9.62
N LEU A 122 1.87 -11.51 -8.78
CA LEU A 122 0.79 -10.52 -8.67
C LEU A 122 0.66 -9.68 -9.95
N MET A 123 1.74 -9.46 -10.69
CA MET A 123 1.67 -8.75 -11.98
C MET A 123 0.89 -9.53 -13.03
N ALA A 124 1.01 -10.86 -13.06
CA ALA A 124 0.22 -11.72 -13.94
C ALA A 124 -1.27 -11.70 -13.55
N ARG A 125 -1.58 -11.69 -12.24
CA ARG A 125 -2.95 -11.52 -11.73
C ARG A 125 -3.53 -10.17 -12.13
N LEU A 126 -2.81 -9.06 -11.89
CA LEU A 126 -3.24 -7.71 -12.26
C LEU A 126 -3.52 -7.57 -13.76
N GLN A 127 -2.65 -8.12 -14.62
CA GLN A 127 -2.87 -8.10 -16.08
C GLN A 127 -4.17 -8.80 -16.47
N LYS A 128 -4.42 -9.99 -15.91
CA LYS A 128 -5.68 -10.73 -16.12
C LYS A 128 -6.90 -9.92 -15.67
N LEU A 129 -6.88 -9.41 -14.44
CA LEU A 129 -7.97 -8.58 -13.89
C LEU A 129 -8.23 -7.32 -14.74
N THR A 130 -7.18 -6.70 -15.28
CA THR A 130 -7.29 -5.53 -16.17
C THR A 130 -7.97 -5.88 -17.49
N VAL A 131 -7.64 -7.03 -18.10
CA VAL A 131 -8.29 -7.49 -19.33
C VAL A 131 -9.76 -7.88 -19.10
N ASP A 132 -10.05 -8.61 -18.02
CA ASP A 132 -11.40 -9.09 -17.74
C ASP A 132 -12.36 -7.96 -17.34
N SER A 133 -11.91 -6.97 -16.57
CA SER A 133 -12.68 -5.75 -16.27
C SER A 133 -13.03 -4.94 -17.53
N GLN A 134 -12.10 -4.78 -18.49
CA GLN A 134 -12.39 -4.11 -19.76
C GLN A 134 -13.45 -4.85 -20.59
N ARG A 135 -13.46 -6.20 -20.57
CA ARG A 135 -14.47 -7.01 -21.26
C ARG A 135 -15.87 -6.81 -20.68
N ALA A 136 -16.00 -6.68 -19.36
CA ALA A 136 -17.29 -6.48 -18.70
C ALA A 136 -18.02 -5.21 -19.20
N PHE A 137 -17.31 -4.10 -19.35
CA PHE A 137 -17.86 -2.84 -19.89
C PHE A 137 -18.10 -2.84 -21.41
N ARG A 138 -17.55 -3.82 -22.13
CA ARG A 138 -17.68 -3.95 -23.60
C ARG A 138 -18.77 -4.93 -24.02
N ARG A 139 -19.66 -5.37 -23.11
CA ARG A 139 -20.84 -6.18 -23.48
C ARG A 139 -21.61 -5.51 -24.62
N PRO A 140 -21.69 -6.14 -25.81
CA PRO A 140 -22.56 -5.64 -26.87
C PRO A 140 -24.00 -5.68 -26.34
N ARG A 141 -24.70 -4.54 -26.39
CA ARG A 141 -26.16 -4.57 -26.42
C ARG A 141 -26.51 -5.29 -27.73
N VAL A 142 -26.90 -6.56 -27.62
CA VAL A 142 -27.38 -7.34 -28.76
C VAL A 142 -28.55 -6.56 -29.36
N ALA A 143 -28.38 -6.12 -30.61
CA ALA A 143 -29.40 -5.37 -31.32
C ALA A 143 -30.70 -6.17 -31.33
N GLY A 144 -31.82 -5.51 -31.06
CA GLY A 144 -33.12 -6.17 -31.06
C GLY A 144 -33.34 -6.89 -32.39
N GLN A 145 -33.69 -8.18 -32.33
CA GLN A 145 -34.11 -8.90 -33.52
C GLN A 145 -35.37 -8.24 -34.07
N ILE A 146 -35.22 -7.52 -35.18
CA ILE A 146 -36.34 -6.95 -35.91
C ILE A 146 -37.06 -8.14 -36.56
N SER A 147 -38.19 -8.53 -35.98
CA SER A 147 -38.98 -9.65 -36.47
C SER A 147 -39.48 -9.34 -37.88
N ARG A 148 -39.07 -10.13 -38.87
CA ARG A 148 -39.65 -10.11 -40.21
C ARG A 148 -40.98 -10.85 -40.16
N SER A 149 -42.08 -10.12 -40.00
CA SER A 149 -43.42 -10.62 -40.32
C SER A 149 -43.62 -10.63 -41.84
N HIS A 150 -44.41 -11.61 -42.29
CA HIS A 150 -44.86 -11.82 -43.67
C HIS A 150 -45.63 -10.63 -44.26
#